data_AF-A0A1Q8QMS6-F1
#
_entry.id   AF-A0A1Q8QMS6-F1
#
_cell.length_a   1.000
_cell.length_b   1.000
_cell.length_c   1.000
_cell.angle_alpha   90.00
_cell.angle_beta   90.00
_cell.angle_gamma   90.00
#
_symmetry.space_group_name_H-M   'P 1'
#
loop_
_entity.id
_entity.type
_entity.pdbx_description
1 polymer ?
#
loop_
_entity_poly.entity_id
_entity_poly.type
_entity_poly.pdbx_seq_one_letter_code
_entity_poly.pdbx_strand_id
1 'polypeptide(L)'
;MTDETPTQTDAAPQRKRPILVWIIFLFYLISSVQVIVAMFFISAGGVDMAPEQQAYLARFTALDRVMGYANAGLSLIGVSLLFSLRRQAVNVLALAFALNLFSTAVVWFKTDPAAVTSPTGLMAQALGIAMFGLVVFYAWRLNKRGLLA
;
A
#
# COMPACT_ATOMS: atom_id res chain seq x y z
N MET A 1 53.39 20.27 -25.79
CA MET A 1 53.20 19.84 -24.39
C MET A 1 51.95 20.52 -23.88
N THR A 2 50.80 19.88 -24.06
CA THR A 2 49.54 20.06 -23.32
C THR A 2 48.59 18.99 -23.84
N ASP A 3 48.65 17.83 -23.19
CA ASP A 3 47.65 16.76 -23.28
C ASP A 3 46.36 17.32 -22.65
N GLU A 4 45.31 17.52 -23.44
CA GLU A 4 43.99 17.83 -22.93
C GLU A 4 43.28 16.52 -22.63
N THR A 5 43.44 16.04 -21.40
CA THR A 5 42.71 14.89 -20.87
C THR A 5 41.21 15.19 -20.93
N PRO A 6 40.38 14.43 -21.67
CA PRO A 6 38.95 14.62 -21.61
C PRO A 6 38.48 14.21 -20.22
N THR A 7 37.95 15.16 -19.47
CA THR A 7 37.19 14.92 -18.24
C THR A 7 35.97 14.10 -18.63
N GLN A 8 36.10 12.77 -18.52
CA GLN A 8 34.94 11.89 -18.42
C GLN A 8 34.12 12.39 -17.26
N THR A 9 33.07 13.14 -17.58
CA THR A 9 31.99 13.41 -16.64
C THR A 9 31.40 12.04 -16.36
N ASP A 10 31.82 11.43 -15.24
CA ASP A 10 31.21 10.25 -14.67
C ASP A 10 29.74 10.58 -14.39
N ALA A 11 28.91 10.48 -15.43
CA ALA A 11 27.48 10.51 -15.31
C ALA A 11 27.13 9.28 -14.46
N ALA A 12 26.90 9.53 -13.17
CA ALA A 12 26.52 8.50 -12.21
C ALA A 12 25.52 7.55 -12.86
N PRO A 13 25.79 6.23 -12.90
CA PRO A 13 25.03 5.29 -13.70
C PRO A 13 23.55 5.47 -13.38
N GLN A 14 22.80 5.95 -14.36
CA GLN A 14 21.41 6.29 -14.21
C GLN A 14 20.69 5.00 -13.84
N ARG A 15 20.40 4.80 -12.54
CA ARG A 15 19.74 3.60 -12.02
C ARG A 15 18.39 3.48 -12.73
N LYS A 16 18.33 2.63 -13.77
CA LYS A 16 17.10 2.35 -14.51
C LYS A 16 16.07 1.83 -13.52
N ARG A 17 15.02 2.62 -13.31
CA ARG A 17 13.91 2.24 -12.44
C ARG A 17 13.19 1.06 -13.08
N PRO A 18 13.04 -0.09 -12.39
CA PRO A 18 12.35 -1.24 -12.96
C PRO A 18 10.89 -0.89 -13.29
N ILE A 19 10.38 -1.37 -14.43
CA ILE A 19 8.99 -1.12 -14.87
C ILE A 19 7.97 -1.58 -13.82
N LEU A 20 8.25 -2.70 -13.14
CA LEU A 20 7.41 -3.20 -12.04
C LEU A 20 7.25 -2.21 -10.88
N VAL A 21 8.27 -1.40 -10.58
CA VAL A 21 8.18 -0.38 -9.52
C VAL A 21 7.20 0.73 -9.92
N TRP A 22 7.18 1.11 -11.20
CA TRP A 22 6.20 2.05 -11.74
C TRP A 22 4.77 1.49 -11.66
N ILE A 23 4.58 0.23 -12.05
CA ILE A 23 3.27 -0.43 -12.02
C ILE A 23 2.74 -0.48 -10.58
N ILE A 24 3.58 -0.91 -9.62
CA ILE A 24 3.21 -0.96 -8.20
C ILE A 24 2.87 0.45 -7.68
N PHE A 25 3.68 1.45 -8.02
CA PHE A 25 3.44 2.83 -7.61
C PHE A 25 2.12 3.37 -8.13
N LEU A 26 1.86 3.26 -9.43
CA LEU A 26 0.62 3.77 -10.02
C LEU A 26 -0.61 3.05 -9.45
N PHE A 27 -0.52 1.72 -9.32
CA PHE A 27 -1.59 0.89 -8.78
C PHE A 27 -1.94 1.32 -7.34
N TYR A 28 -0.95 1.36 -6.44
CA TYR A 28 -1.21 1.74 -5.05
C TYR A 28 -1.59 3.21 -4.89
N LEU A 29 -1.05 4.11 -5.72
CA LEU A 29 -1.45 5.51 -5.70
C LEU A 29 -2.93 5.66 -6.01
N ILE A 30 -3.40 5.07 -7.12
CA ILE A 30 -4.82 5.14 -7.52
C ILE A 30 -5.71 4.47 -6.47
N SER A 31 -5.34 3.26 -6.01
CA SER A 31 -6.11 2.53 -5.00
C SER A 31 -6.20 3.28 -3.67
N SER A 32 -5.09 3.84 -3.18
CA SER A 32 -5.10 4.61 -1.92
C SER A 32 -5.90 5.89 -2.04
N VAL A 33 -5.79 6.62 -3.15
CA VAL A 33 -6.62 7.83 -3.39
C VAL A 33 -8.10 7.45 -3.43
N GLN A 34 -8.46 6.39 -4.16
CA GLN A 34 -9.84 5.91 -4.21
C GLN A 34 -10.38 5.57 -2.81
N VAL A 35 -9.60 4.84 -1.99
CA VAL A 35 -9.99 4.49 -0.62
C VAL A 35 -10.17 5.72 0.25
N ILE A 36 -9.22 6.67 0.21
CA ILE A 36 -9.28 7.91 1.00
C ILE A 36 -10.51 8.73 0.60
N VAL A 37 -10.76 8.90 -0.70
CA VAL A 37 -11.91 9.65 -1.22
C VAL A 37 -13.22 8.96 -0.83
N ALA A 38 -13.33 7.64 -1.05
CA ALA A 38 -14.50 6.89 -0.65
C ALA A 38 -14.78 7.06 0.84
N MET A 39 -13.78 6.85 1.69
CA MET A 39 -13.91 6.94 3.15
C MET A 39 -14.26 8.36 3.61
N PHE A 40 -13.73 9.39 2.93
CA PHE A 40 -14.11 10.79 3.14
C PHE A 40 -15.59 11.03 2.84
N PHE A 41 -16.08 10.62 1.67
CA PHE A 41 -17.50 10.76 1.28
C PHE A 41 -18.44 10.03 2.25
N ILE A 42 -18.05 8.84 2.70
CA ILE A 42 -18.78 8.08 3.71
C ILE A 42 -18.82 8.85 5.04
N SER A 43 -17.69 9.41 5.47
CA SER A 43 -17.60 10.16 6.74
C SER A 43 -18.31 11.52 6.70
N ALA A 44 -18.36 12.16 5.54
CA ALA A 44 -19.02 13.45 5.33
C ALA A 44 -20.55 13.33 5.24
N GLY A 45 -21.10 12.11 5.24
CA GLY A 45 -22.53 11.87 5.12
C GLY A 45 -23.10 12.23 3.75
N GLY A 46 -22.25 12.41 2.74
CA GLY A 46 -22.65 12.85 1.40
C GLY A 46 -23.14 11.72 0.48
N VAL A 47 -23.30 10.51 1.01
CA VAL A 47 -23.75 9.33 0.26
C VAL A 47 -24.98 8.78 0.97
N ASP A 48 -26.14 8.83 0.30
CA ASP A 48 -27.32 8.08 0.73
C ASP A 48 -27.02 6.58 0.62
N MET A 49 -26.87 5.94 1.77
CA MET A 49 -26.60 4.51 1.84
C MET A 49 -27.89 3.76 2.12
N ALA A 50 -27.98 2.56 1.54
CA ALA A 50 -29.02 1.62 1.95
C ALA A 50 -28.88 1.34 3.46
N PRO A 51 -29.98 1.21 4.21
CA PRO A 51 -29.97 1.05 5.67
C PRO A 51 -29.11 -0.14 6.14
N GLU A 52 -28.97 -1.18 5.30
CA GLU A 52 -28.11 -2.34 5.54
C GLU A 52 -26.61 -1.99 5.54
N GLN A 53 -26.15 -1.12 4.64
CA GLN A 53 -24.76 -0.64 4.62
C GLN A 53 -24.47 0.31 5.78
N GLN A 54 -25.46 1.10 6.17
CA GLN A 54 -25.35 2.02 7.29
C GLN A 54 -25.25 1.27 8.63
N ALA A 55 -26.01 0.18 8.79
CA ALA A 55 -25.89 -0.72 9.94
C ALA A 55 -24.52 -1.44 10.00
N TYR A 56 -23.94 -1.78 8.85
CA TYR A 56 -22.60 -2.37 8.79
C TYR A 56 -21.50 -1.37 9.15
N LEU A 57 -21.59 -0.14 8.64
CA LEU A 57 -20.64 0.94 8.94
C LEU A 57 -20.78 1.46 10.38
N ALA A 58 -21.95 1.33 11.01
CA ALA A 58 -22.14 1.62 12.43
C ALA A 58 -21.34 0.66 13.34
N ARG A 59 -20.98 -0.54 12.85
CA ARG A 59 -20.11 -1.49 13.56
C ARG A 59 -18.64 -1.10 13.49
N PHE A 60 -18.25 -0.25 12.54
CA PHE A 60 -16.88 0.26 12.46
C PHE A 60 -16.64 1.32 13.52
N THR A 61 -15.76 1.01 14.45
CA THR A 61 -15.34 1.95 15.48
C THR A 61 -14.44 3.04 14.89
N ALA A 62 -14.29 4.16 15.60
CA ALA A 62 -13.33 5.20 15.23
C ALA A 62 -11.90 4.65 15.10
N LEU A 63 -11.56 3.63 15.91
CA LEU A 63 -10.27 2.95 15.88
C LEU A 63 -10.03 2.24 14.54
N ASP A 64 -11.05 1.54 14.01
CA ASP A 64 -10.94 0.81 12.74
C ASP A 64 -10.72 1.79 11.57
N ARG A 65 -11.33 2.98 11.64
CA ARG A 65 -11.12 4.06 10.67
C ARG A 65 -9.69 4.61 10.75
N VAL A 66 -9.19 4.88 11.96
CA VAL A 66 -7.81 5.36 12.17
C VAL A 66 -6.78 4.35 11.67
N MET A 67 -6.98 3.05 11.95
CA MET A 67 -6.12 1.98 11.44
C MET A 67 -6.13 1.93 9.90
N GLY A 68 -7.29 2.10 9.28
CA GLY A 68 -7.43 2.22 7.83
C GLY A 68 -6.61 3.37 7.23
N TYR A 69 -6.75 4.58 7.79
CA TYR A 69 -5.99 5.75 7.34
C TYR A 69 -4.49 5.60 7.57
N ALA A 70 -4.08 5.10 8.74
CA ALA A 70 -2.68 4.85 9.06
C ALA A 70 -2.08 3.83 8.07
N ASN A 71 -2.81 2.75 7.77
CA ASN A 71 -2.37 1.76 6.80
C ASN A 71 -2.28 2.31 5.37
N ALA A 72 -3.26 3.12 4.94
CA ALA A 72 -3.22 3.78 3.63
C ALA A 72 -2.03 4.74 3.51
N GLY A 73 -1.78 5.54 4.55
CA GLY A 73 -0.64 6.46 4.61
C GLY A 73 0.70 5.72 4.58
N LEU A 74 0.86 4.68 5.41
CA LEU A 74 2.07 3.84 5.41
C LEU A 74 2.29 3.16 4.07
N SER A 75 1.23 2.67 3.42
CA SER A 75 1.31 2.07 2.09
C SER A 75 1.79 3.09 1.06
N LEU A 76 1.21 4.30 1.04
CA LEU A 76 1.65 5.38 0.15
C LEU A 76 3.10 5.77 0.38
N ILE A 77 3.52 5.94 1.63
CA ILE A 77 4.91 6.24 1.98
C ILE A 77 5.82 5.09 1.52
N GLY A 78 5.47 3.84 1.82
CA GLY A 78 6.24 2.67 1.47
C GLY A 78 6.43 2.52 -0.04
N VAL A 79 5.37 2.73 -0.82
CA VAL A 79 5.44 2.63 -2.28
C VAL A 79 6.15 3.84 -2.90
N SER A 80 6.03 5.04 -2.32
CA SER A 80 6.80 6.22 -2.73
C SER A 80 8.30 6.06 -2.47
N LEU A 81 8.66 5.45 -1.33
CA LEU A 81 10.03 5.06 -1.02
C LEU A 81 10.55 3.99 -1.98
N LEU A 82 9.71 3.00 -2.34
CA LEU A 82 10.05 1.98 -3.32
C LEU A 82 10.30 2.60 -4.70
N PHE A 83 9.47 3.57 -5.09
CA PHE A 83 9.63 4.36 -6.30
C PHE A 83 10.92 5.18 -6.33
N SER A 84 11.31 5.71 -5.18
CA SER A 84 12.58 6.40 -4.96
C SER A 84 13.76 5.44 -4.78
N LEU A 85 13.54 4.13 -4.90
CA LEU A 85 14.52 3.06 -4.69
C LEU A 85 15.25 3.18 -3.34
N ARG A 86 14.56 3.62 -2.27
CA ARG A 86 15.16 3.73 -0.94
C ARG A 86 15.05 2.41 -0.19
N ARG A 87 16.11 2.02 0.51
CA ARG A 87 16.15 0.79 1.33
C ARG A 87 15.08 0.76 2.42
N GLN A 88 14.69 1.92 2.93
CA GLN A 88 13.62 2.10 3.92
C GLN A 88 12.25 1.60 3.43
N ALA A 89 12.03 1.52 2.10
CA ALA A 89 10.78 1.05 1.52
C ALA A 89 10.38 -0.33 2.05
N VAL A 90 11.34 -1.24 2.24
CA VAL A 90 11.06 -2.60 2.72
C VAL A 90 10.47 -2.57 4.12
N ASN A 91 11.05 -1.80 5.04
CA ASN A 91 10.59 -1.73 6.42
C ASN A 91 9.20 -1.08 6.51
N VAL A 92 8.97 0.00 5.74
CA VAL A 92 7.68 0.70 5.74
C VAL A 92 6.59 -0.16 5.11
N LEU A 93 6.86 -0.83 3.99
CA LEU A 93 5.92 -1.75 3.36
C LEU A 93 5.64 -2.98 4.22
N ALA A 94 6.65 -3.52 4.90
CA ALA A 94 6.46 -4.63 5.83
C ALA A 94 5.61 -4.21 7.05
N LEU A 95 5.84 -3.00 7.58
CA LEU A 95 5.03 -2.45 8.68
C LEU A 95 3.58 -2.23 8.24
N ALA A 96 3.36 -1.66 7.05
CA ALA A 96 2.03 -1.49 6.47
C ALA A 96 1.34 -2.86 6.31
N PHE A 97 2.03 -3.85 5.74
CA PHE A 97 1.49 -5.19 5.58
C PHE A 97 1.15 -5.86 6.93
N ALA A 98 2.02 -5.74 7.93
CA ALA A 98 1.75 -6.24 9.28
C ALA A 98 0.53 -5.57 9.92
N LEU A 99 0.41 -4.24 9.78
CA LEU A 99 -0.75 -3.49 10.27
C LEU A 99 -2.04 -3.89 9.55
N ASN A 100 -1.96 -4.16 8.24
CA ASN A 100 -3.09 -4.65 7.44
C ASN A 100 -3.57 -6.03 7.92
N LEU A 101 -2.64 -6.98 8.14
CA LEU A 101 -2.96 -8.30 8.67
C LEU A 101 -3.55 -8.20 10.08
N PHE A 102 -2.95 -7.38 10.96
CA PHE A 102 -3.43 -7.19 12.31
C PHE A 102 -4.85 -6.62 12.33
N SER A 103 -5.11 -5.57 11.54
CA SER A 103 -6.44 -4.96 11.44
C SER A 103 -7.47 -5.97 10.91
N THR A 104 -7.09 -6.77 9.92
CA THR A 104 -7.96 -7.82 9.38
C THR A 104 -8.28 -8.89 10.43
N ALA A 105 -7.28 -9.37 11.16
CA ALA A 105 -7.47 -10.35 12.23
C ALA A 105 -8.36 -9.82 13.37
N VAL A 106 -8.18 -8.55 13.76
CA VAL A 106 -9.03 -7.91 14.78
C VAL A 106 -10.49 -7.85 14.32
N VAL A 107 -10.75 -7.48 13.06
CA VAL A 107 -12.11 -7.46 12.50
C VAL A 107 -12.71 -8.86 12.48
N TRP A 108 -11.94 -9.87 12.04
CA TRP A 108 -12.40 -11.27 12.02
C TRP A 108 -12.72 -11.80 13.43
N PHE A 109 -11.99 -11.36 14.44
CA PHE A 109 -12.27 -11.74 15.83
C PHE A 109 -13.52 -11.04 16.39
N LYS A 110 -13.74 -9.78 16.03
CA LYS A 110 -14.91 -9.00 16.48
C LYS A 110 -16.19 -9.32 15.71
N THR A 111 -16.08 -9.79 14.48
CA THR A 111 -17.21 -9.98 13.57
C THR A 111 -16.94 -11.17 12.67
N ASP A 112 -17.84 -12.15 12.68
CA ASP A 112 -17.72 -13.32 11.81
C ASP A 112 -17.76 -12.87 10.34
N PRO A 113 -16.63 -12.97 9.60
CA PRO A 113 -16.51 -12.44 8.24
C PRO A 113 -17.48 -13.13 7.29
N ALA A 114 -17.75 -14.41 7.50
CA ALA A 114 -18.66 -15.20 6.67
C ALA A 114 -20.12 -14.80 6.86
N ALA A 115 -20.46 -14.19 8.00
CA ALA A 115 -21.81 -13.72 8.29
C ALA A 115 -22.13 -12.34 7.69
N VAL A 116 -21.12 -11.58 7.28
CA VAL A 116 -21.28 -10.18 6.87
C VAL A 116 -20.64 -9.82 5.52
N THR A 117 -19.71 -10.64 5.03
CA THR A 117 -19.00 -10.41 3.78
C THR A 117 -19.41 -11.49 2.79
N SER A 118 -19.78 -11.09 1.57
CA SER A 118 -20.03 -12.07 0.50
C SER A 118 -18.78 -12.93 0.24
N PRO A 119 -18.93 -14.17 -0.24
CA PRO A 119 -17.79 -15.01 -0.63
C PRO A 119 -16.85 -14.31 -1.63
N THR A 120 -17.41 -13.49 -2.51
CA THR A 120 -16.66 -12.64 -3.44
C THR A 120 -15.83 -11.57 -2.73
N GLY A 121 -16.35 -10.94 -1.67
CA GLY A 121 -15.62 -9.97 -0.87
C GLY A 121 -14.47 -10.61 -0.09
N LEU A 122 -14.66 -11.82 0.44
CA LEU A 122 -13.59 -12.58 1.11
C LEU A 122 -12.49 -12.98 0.14
N MET A 123 -12.84 -13.43 -1.07
CA MET A 123 -11.87 -13.76 -2.11
C MET A 123 -11.07 -12.52 -2.56
N ALA A 124 -11.74 -11.37 -2.74
CA ALA A 124 -11.08 -10.11 -3.06
C ALA A 124 -10.12 -9.66 -1.94
N GLN A 125 -10.50 -9.82 -0.67
CA GLN A 125 -9.63 -9.53 0.48
C GLN A 125 -8.39 -10.43 0.48
N ALA A 126 -8.56 -11.74 0.29
CA ALA A 126 -7.45 -12.69 0.24
C ALA A 126 -6.47 -12.37 -0.91
N LEU A 127 -7.00 -12.04 -2.09
CA LEU A 127 -6.19 -11.58 -3.23
C LEU A 127 -5.44 -10.29 -2.93
N GLY A 128 -6.09 -9.32 -2.26
CA GLY A 128 -5.46 -8.07 -1.84
C GLY A 128 -4.28 -8.30 -0.89
N ILE A 129 -4.45 -9.16 0.11
CA ILE A 129 -3.40 -9.53 1.06
C ILE A 129 -2.25 -10.24 0.35
N ALA A 130 -2.55 -11.22 -0.51
CA ALA A 130 -1.53 -11.96 -1.27
C ALA A 130 -0.71 -11.01 -2.17
N MET A 131 -1.38 -10.09 -2.87
CA MET A 131 -0.73 -9.11 -3.71
C MET A 131 0.15 -8.15 -2.90
N PHE A 132 -0.30 -7.69 -1.73
CA PHE A 132 0.52 -6.85 -0.86
C PHE A 132 1.76 -7.61 -0.37
N GLY A 133 1.61 -8.88 0.04
CA GLY A 133 2.73 -9.75 0.37
C GLY A 133 3.75 -9.89 -0.78
N LEU A 134 3.29 -10.03 -2.02
CA LEU A 134 4.15 -10.04 -3.21
C LEU A 134 4.92 -8.73 -3.40
N VAL A 135 4.29 -7.59 -3.14
CA VAL A 135 4.96 -6.27 -3.21
C VAL A 135 6.06 -6.15 -2.15
N VAL A 136 5.79 -6.57 -0.91
CA VAL A 136 6.79 -6.58 0.17
C VAL A 136 7.95 -7.51 -0.19
N PHE A 137 7.65 -8.72 -0.68
CA PHE A 137 8.66 -9.66 -1.14
C PHE A 137 9.50 -9.12 -2.31
N TYR A 138 8.85 -8.45 -3.26
CA TYR A 138 9.52 -7.81 -4.39
C TYR A 138 10.47 -6.70 -3.93
N ALA A 139 10.01 -5.82 -3.03
CA ALA A 139 10.85 -4.77 -2.43
C ALA A 139 12.05 -5.37 -1.70
N TRP A 140 11.86 -6.45 -0.94
CA TRP A 140 12.95 -7.16 -0.26
C TRP A 140 13.93 -7.80 -1.25
N ARG A 141 13.44 -8.39 -2.34
CA ARG A 141 14.27 -8.95 -3.42
C ARG A 141 15.10 -7.86 -4.10
N LEU A 142 14.55 -6.66 -4.31
CA LEU A 142 15.28 -5.49 -4.82
C LEU A 142 16.38 -5.03 -3.86
N ASN A 143 16.09 -5.01 -2.56
CA ASN A 143 17.06 -4.69 -1.52
C ASN A 143 18.25 -5.67 -1.55
N LYS A 144 17.95 -6.97 -1.59
CA LYS A 144 18.99 -8.03 -1.66
C LYS A 144 19.84 -7.96 -2.93
N ARG A 145 19.31 -7.40 -4.02
CA ARG A 145 20.03 -7.18 -5.28
C ARG A 145 20.88 -5.90 -5.30
N GLY A 146 20.92 -5.12 -4.21
CA GLY A 146 21.68 -3.88 -4.13
C GLY A 146 21.13 -2.73 -5.00
N LEU A 147 19.90 -2.87 -5.51
CA LEU A 147 19.26 -1.87 -6.36
C LEU A 147 18.63 -0.73 -5.55
N LEU A 148 18.42 -0.92 -4.25
CA LEU A 148 17.98 0.12 -3.33
C LEU A 148 19.18 0.87 -2.75
N ALA A 149 19.10 2.21 -2.70
CA ALA A 149 20.08 3.09 -2.06
C ALA A 149 19.82 3.20 -0.55
#